data_AF-A0A1I2FD90-F1
#
_entry.id   AF-A0A1I2FD90-F1
#
_cell.length_a   1.000
_cell.length_b   1.000
_cell.length_c   1.000
_cell.angle_alpha   90.00
_cell.angle_beta   90.00
_cell.angle_gamma   90.00
#
_symmetry.space_group_name_H-M   'P 1'
#
loop_
_entity.id
_entity.type
_entity.pdbx_description
1 polymer ?
#
loop_
_entity_poly.entity_id
_entity_poly.type
_entity_poly.pdbx_seq_one_letter_code
_entity_poly.pdbx_strand_id
1 'polypeptide(L)'
;MKVLIVALALAVSGCGAQVPAAEAADAAVEMVALQEVGFDAGDAGDAGDAGDTAAGKPGVRPHTVRKLLRKNTLHGEVVVRTRDDEERTVVVQRGAVTAADDKGFTVKSSDGFELTWTYGDPVRVAQNREKAERSAVRAGVQVGVGGVRDGAAVTARLIIVG
;
A
#
# COMPACT_ATOMS: atom_id res chain seq x y z
N MET A 1 -7.52 -1.20 63.47
CA MET A 1 -7.19 -2.48 62.80
C MET A 1 -8.20 -2.74 61.69
N LYS A 2 -7.77 -2.66 60.43
CA LYS A 2 -8.41 -3.27 59.25
C LYS A 2 -7.33 -3.35 58.17
N VAL A 3 -6.74 -4.53 58.03
CA VAL A 3 -5.74 -4.86 57.02
C VAL A 3 -6.50 -5.11 55.72
N LEU A 4 -6.20 -4.36 54.66
CA LEU A 4 -6.68 -4.66 53.32
C LEU A 4 -5.49 -5.17 52.51
N ILE A 5 -5.52 -6.47 52.18
CA ILE A 5 -4.58 -7.12 51.27
C ILE A 5 -5.01 -6.72 49.85
N VAL A 6 -4.15 -6.01 49.13
CA VAL A 6 -4.30 -5.81 47.69
C VAL A 6 -3.25 -6.66 47.00
N ALA A 7 -3.72 -7.64 46.23
CA ALA A 7 -2.90 -8.56 45.47
C ALA A 7 -2.12 -7.81 44.38
N LEU A 8 -0.81 -8.02 44.37
CA LEU A 8 0.11 -7.53 43.35
C LEU A 8 -0.06 -8.41 42.10
N ALA A 9 -0.74 -7.91 41.07
CA ALA A 9 -0.74 -8.55 39.75
C ALA A 9 0.51 -8.10 38.99
N LEU A 10 1.55 -8.95 38.99
CA LEU A 10 2.72 -8.82 38.13
C LEU A 10 2.31 -9.15 36.68
N ALA A 11 1.98 -8.13 35.90
CA ALA A 11 1.87 -8.25 34.46
C ALA A 11 3.27 -8.26 33.84
N VAL A 12 3.79 -9.46 33.55
CA VAL A 12 4.89 -9.63 32.59
C VAL A 12 4.31 -9.38 31.21
N SER A 13 4.45 -8.16 30.69
CA SER A 13 4.14 -7.84 29.29
C SER A 13 5.44 -7.78 28.52
N GLY A 14 5.73 -8.86 27.78
CA GLY A 14 6.78 -8.85 26.77
C GLY A 14 6.46 -7.82 25.69
N CYS A 15 7.47 -7.05 25.28
CA CYS A 15 7.43 -6.15 24.14
C CYS A 15 7.23 -6.95 22.84
N GLY A 16 5.97 -7.20 22.49
CA GLY A 16 5.55 -7.35 21.11
C GLY A 16 4.49 -6.28 20.89
N ALA A 17 4.76 -5.29 20.04
CA ALA A 17 3.76 -4.31 19.65
C ALA A 17 2.63 -5.05 18.91
N GLN A 18 1.58 -5.43 19.65
CA GLN A 18 0.34 -5.92 19.05
C GLN A 18 -0.32 -4.70 18.41
N VAL A 19 -0.25 -4.62 17.08
CA VAL A 19 -1.02 -3.63 16.31
C VAL A 19 -2.50 -3.81 16.68
N PRO A 20 -3.22 -2.75 17.08
CA PRO A 20 -4.61 -2.86 17.45
C PRO A 20 -5.43 -3.40 16.28
N ALA A 21 -6.40 -4.27 16.55
CA ALA A 21 -7.21 -4.93 15.52
C ALA A 21 -7.92 -3.93 14.58
N ALA A 22 -8.25 -2.74 15.08
CA ALA A 22 -8.85 -1.66 14.28
C ALA A 22 -7.88 -1.13 13.20
N GLU A 23 -6.60 -0.99 13.51
CA GLU A 23 -5.59 -0.48 12.57
C GLU A 23 -5.25 -1.52 11.50
N ALA A 24 -5.25 -2.80 11.87
CA ALA A 24 -5.13 -3.90 10.90
C ALA A 24 -6.36 -3.99 9.97
N ALA A 25 -7.57 -3.73 10.49
CA ALA A 25 -8.78 -3.68 9.68
C ALA A 25 -8.75 -2.49 8.70
N ASP A 26 -8.33 -1.31 9.16
CA ASP A 26 -8.22 -0.13 8.31
C ASP A 26 -7.23 -0.37 7.16
N ALA A 27 -6.05 -0.92 7.46
CA ALA A 27 -5.07 -1.29 6.44
C ALA A 27 -5.61 -2.30 5.41
N ALA A 28 -6.49 -3.22 5.82
CA ALA A 28 -7.14 -4.15 4.91
C ALA A 28 -8.15 -3.44 3.98
N VAL A 29 -8.93 -2.48 4.50
CA VAL A 29 -9.85 -1.65 3.71
C VAL A 29 -9.08 -0.81 2.69
N GLU A 30 -7.97 -0.20 3.10
CA GLU A 30 -7.10 0.58 2.21
C GLU A 30 -6.49 -0.28 1.09
N MET A 31 -6.11 -1.53 1.39
CA MET A 31 -5.64 -2.47 0.37
C MET A 31 -6.72 -2.82 -0.64
N VAL A 32 -7.99 -2.93 -0.23
CA VAL A 32 -9.13 -3.12 -1.14
C VAL A 32 -9.32 -1.88 -2.02
N ALA A 33 -9.23 -0.68 -1.44
CA ALA A 33 -9.30 0.57 -2.20
C ALA A 33 -8.22 0.67 -3.27
N LEU A 34 -6.98 0.26 -2.95
CA LEU A 34 -5.88 0.17 -3.91
C LEU A 34 -6.18 -0.80 -5.06
N GLN A 35 -6.76 -1.97 -4.75
CA GLN A 35 -7.15 -2.95 -5.77
C GLN A 35 -8.24 -2.42 -6.70
N GLU A 36 -9.21 -1.65 -6.18
CA GLU A 36 -10.27 -1.06 -7.01
C GLU A 36 -9.74 -0.04 -8.03
N VAL A 37 -8.65 0.66 -7.69
CA VAL A 37 -7.96 1.57 -8.61
C VAL A 37 -6.90 0.85 -9.46
N GLY A 38 -6.83 -0.48 -9.34
CA GLY A 38 -5.97 -1.36 -10.13
C GLY A 38 -4.59 -1.60 -9.54
N PHE A 39 -4.25 -1.07 -8.37
CA PHE A 39 -2.93 -1.25 -7.78
C PHE A 39 -2.87 -2.55 -6.95
N ASP A 40 -2.37 -3.63 -7.56
CA ASP A 40 -2.30 -4.96 -6.96
C ASP A 40 -0.92 -5.63 -7.13
N ALA A 41 -0.56 -6.51 -6.19
CA ALA A 41 0.74 -7.21 -6.19
C ALA A 41 0.76 -8.50 -7.05
N GLY A 42 -0.40 -8.97 -7.51
CA GLY A 42 -0.58 -10.31 -8.09
C GLY A 42 -0.16 -10.45 -9.55
N ASP A 43 0.03 -9.35 -10.28
CA ASP A 43 0.38 -9.38 -11.71
C ASP A 43 1.58 -8.47 -12.04
N ALA A 44 2.63 -8.56 -11.22
CA ALA A 44 3.95 -8.03 -11.55
C ALA A 44 4.68 -8.87 -12.63
N GLY A 45 3.97 -9.34 -13.67
CA GLY A 45 4.60 -9.81 -14.90
C GLY A 45 3.88 -10.88 -15.73
N ASP A 46 2.57 -10.81 -15.99
CA ASP A 46 2.01 -11.67 -17.03
C ASP A 46 2.02 -10.98 -18.41
N ALA A 47 2.74 -11.63 -19.32
CA ALA A 47 2.53 -11.57 -20.75
C ALA A 47 1.78 -12.87 -21.11
N GLY A 48 0.49 -12.91 -20.79
CA GLY A 48 -0.35 -14.09 -20.98
C GLY A 48 -1.80 -13.69 -21.18
N ASP A 49 -2.30 -13.98 -22.36
CA ASP A 49 -3.70 -13.86 -22.75
C ASP A 49 -4.53 -15.00 -22.16
N ALA A 50 -5.71 -14.67 -21.64
CA ALA A 50 -6.85 -15.59 -21.57
C ALA A 50 -8.16 -14.80 -21.57
N GLY A 51 -8.57 -14.37 -22.76
CA GLY A 51 -9.92 -14.51 -23.33
C GLY A 51 -11.15 -14.03 -22.54
N ASP A 52 -11.87 -13.07 -23.10
CA ASP A 52 -13.31 -13.23 -23.28
C ASP A 52 -13.81 -12.59 -24.59
N THR A 53 -14.57 -13.41 -25.31
CA THR A 53 -15.00 -13.25 -26.70
C THR A 53 -16.39 -12.64 -26.67
N ALA A 54 -16.49 -11.32 -26.80
CA ALA A 54 -17.77 -10.67 -27.06
C ALA A 54 -17.57 -9.51 -28.04
N ALA A 55 -18.11 -9.70 -29.24
CA ALA A 55 -18.28 -8.68 -30.25
C ALA A 55 -19.22 -7.58 -29.72
N GLY A 56 -18.77 -6.32 -29.73
CA GLY A 56 -19.63 -5.20 -29.33
C GLY A 56 -18.86 -3.91 -29.07
N LYS A 57 -18.80 -3.05 -30.11
CA LYS A 57 -18.37 -1.63 -30.15
C LYS A 57 -16.95 -1.30 -29.63
N PRO A 58 -16.18 -0.40 -30.28
CA PRO A 58 -14.90 0.07 -29.77
C PRO A 58 -15.12 1.07 -28.61
N GLY A 59 -15.67 0.58 -27.51
CA GLY A 59 -15.65 1.25 -26.21
C GLY A 59 -14.43 0.76 -25.43
N VAL A 60 -13.75 1.64 -24.72
CA VAL A 60 -12.68 1.23 -23.82
C VAL A 60 -13.30 0.34 -22.74
N ARG A 61 -13.00 -0.96 -22.78
CA ARG A 61 -13.48 -1.91 -21.76
C ARG A 61 -12.96 -1.43 -20.39
N PRO A 62 -13.78 -1.40 -19.32
CA PRO A 62 -13.34 -0.94 -17.98
C PRO A 62 -12.06 -1.62 -17.48
N HIS A 63 -11.87 -2.89 -17.84
CA HIS A 63 -10.67 -3.66 -17.55
C HIS A 63 -9.39 -3.10 -18.21
N THR A 64 -9.52 -2.49 -19.39
CA THR A 64 -8.42 -1.83 -20.12
C THR A 64 -8.02 -0.51 -19.47
N VAL A 65 -8.97 0.24 -18.91
CA VAL A 65 -8.68 1.49 -18.16
C VAL A 65 -7.94 1.17 -16.85
N ARG A 66 -8.40 0.17 -16.09
CA ARG A 66 -7.69 -0.34 -14.90
C ARG A 66 -6.28 -0.81 -15.24
N LYS A 67 -6.06 -1.41 -16.42
CA LYS A 67 -4.74 -1.84 -16.92
C LYS A 67 -3.77 -0.69 -17.23
N LEU A 68 -4.27 0.49 -17.61
CA LEU A 68 -3.41 1.65 -17.87
C LEU A 68 -2.87 2.26 -16.57
N LEU A 69 -3.70 2.32 -15.53
CA LEU A 69 -3.25 2.75 -14.20
C LEU A 69 -2.20 1.79 -13.59
N ARG A 70 -2.19 0.54 -14.07
CA ARG A 70 -1.31 -0.53 -13.62
C ARG A 70 0.11 -0.51 -14.16
N LYS A 71 0.35 -0.02 -15.37
CA LYS A 71 1.70 -0.09 -15.98
C LYS A 71 2.32 1.27 -16.24
N ASN A 72 1.52 2.30 -16.51
CA ASN A 72 2.03 3.60 -16.98
C ASN A 72 1.73 4.78 -16.05
N THR A 73 1.05 4.57 -14.92
CA THR A 73 0.88 5.63 -13.92
C THR A 73 2.20 5.95 -13.25
N LEU A 74 2.67 7.18 -13.42
CA LEU A 74 3.85 7.72 -12.74
C LEU A 74 3.50 8.09 -11.30
N HIS A 75 2.43 8.86 -11.11
CA HIS A 75 1.84 9.19 -9.81
C HIS A 75 0.42 9.68 -10.00
N GLY A 76 -0.34 9.71 -8.91
CA GLY A 76 -1.67 10.29 -8.88
C GLY A 76 -2.37 10.03 -7.55
N GLU A 77 -3.44 10.78 -7.32
CA GLU A 77 -4.32 10.58 -6.19
C GLU A 77 -5.78 10.48 -6.64
N VAL A 78 -6.57 9.72 -5.90
CA VAL A 78 -8.01 9.58 -6.13
C VAL A 78 -8.71 9.43 -4.79
N VAL A 79 -9.79 10.19 -4.61
CA VAL A 79 -10.67 10.01 -3.45
C VAL A 79 -11.70 8.95 -3.80
N VAL A 80 -11.76 7.91 -2.99
CA VAL A 80 -12.71 6.81 -3.13
C VAL A 80 -13.60 6.75 -1.90
N ARG A 81 -14.80 6.20 -2.08
CA ARG A 81 -15.65 5.79 -0.97
C ARG A 81 -15.42 4.32 -0.68
N THR A 82 -15.09 4.00 0.57
CA THR A 82 -14.91 2.61 1.02
C THR A 82 -16.26 1.92 1.19
N ARG A 83 -16.23 0.62 1.50
CA ARG A 83 -17.45 -0.14 1.80
C ARG A 83 -18.11 0.27 3.11
N ASP A 84 -17.38 0.99 3.96
CA ASP A 84 -17.86 1.52 5.24
C ASP A 84 -18.39 2.97 5.07
N ASP A 85 -18.63 3.40 3.83
CA ASP A 85 -19.08 4.75 3.46
C ASP A 85 -18.11 5.88 3.83
N GLU A 86 -16.86 5.57 4.12
CA GLU A 86 -15.81 6.54 4.42
C GLU A 86 -15.09 7.03 3.16
N GLU A 87 -14.68 8.29 3.14
CA GLU A 87 -13.80 8.82 2.09
C GLU A 87 -12.34 8.52 2.40
N ARG A 88 -11.62 7.97 1.42
CA ARG A 88 -10.18 7.72 1.53
C ARG A 88 -9.47 8.27 0.30
N THR A 89 -8.41 9.04 0.53
CA THR A 89 -7.53 9.52 -0.55
C THR A 89 -6.47 8.46 -0.81
N VAL A 90 -6.60 7.75 -1.92
CA VAL A 90 -5.63 6.76 -2.38
C VAL A 90 -4.55 7.46 -3.18
N VAL A 91 -3.28 7.16 -2.88
CA VAL A 91 -2.12 7.68 -3.59
C VAL A 91 -1.35 6.52 -4.21
N VAL A 92 -0.93 6.69 -5.46
CA VAL A 92 -0.05 5.75 -6.15
C VAL A 92 1.14 6.48 -6.73
N GLN A 93 2.30 5.81 -6.77
CA GLN A 93 3.51 6.35 -7.38
C GLN A 93 4.40 5.22 -7.91
N ARG A 94 5.16 5.50 -8.98
CA ARG A 94 6.26 4.67 -9.46
C ARG A 94 7.50 5.53 -9.65
N GLY A 95 8.66 4.97 -9.36
CA GLY A 95 9.92 5.68 -9.50
C GLY A 95 11.10 5.03 -8.80
N ALA A 96 12.20 5.76 -8.77
CA ALA A 96 13.42 5.37 -8.06
C ALA A 96 13.32 5.78 -6.60
N VAL A 97 13.72 4.89 -5.69
CA VAL A 97 13.96 5.27 -4.30
C VAL A 97 15.22 6.13 -4.25
N THR A 98 15.11 7.36 -3.75
CA THR A 98 16.24 8.29 -3.61
C THR A 98 16.81 8.31 -2.19
N ALA A 99 15.98 7.98 -1.20
CA ALA A 99 16.38 7.84 0.21
C ALA A 99 15.46 6.82 0.90
N ALA A 100 15.97 6.09 1.89
CA ALA A 100 15.19 5.19 2.74
C ALA A 100 15.83 5.06 4.12
N ASP A 101 15.01 4.93 5.14
CA ASP A 101 15.37 4.63 6.53
C ASP A 101 14.33 3.70 7.16
N ASP A 102 14.37 3.49 8.48
CA ASP A 102 13.43 2.59 9.16
C ASP A 102 11.98 3.11 9.21
N LYS A 103 11.78 4.42 9.01
CA LYS A 103 10.47 5.08 9.09
C LYS A 103 9.81 5.20 7.73
N GLY A 104 10.59 5.36 6.67
CA GLY A 104 10.05 5.64 5.36
C GLY A 104 11.09 5.73 4.25
N PHE A 105 10.64 6.25 3.13
CA PHE A 105 11.45 6.34 1.92
C PHE A 105 10.93 7.42 0.99
N THR A 106 11.80 7.96 0.13
CA THR A 106 11.42 8.96 -0.88
C THR A 106 11.52 8.36 -2.26
N VAL A 107 10.48 8.57 -3.06
CA VAL A 107 10.41 8.09 -4.44
C VAL A 107 10.40 9.27 -5.39
N LYS A 108 11.25 9.19 -6.42
CA LYS A 108 11.29 10.10 -7.55
C LYS A 108 10.77 9.42 -8.81
N SER A 109 9.67 9.92 -9.34
CA SER A 109 9.11 9.50 -10.61
C SER A 109 9.93 10.03 -11.79
N SER A 110 9.78 9.41 -12.97
CA SER A 110 10.58 9.76 -14.16
C SER A 110 10.30 11.15 -14.71
N ASP A 111 9.20 11.79 -14.33
CA ASP A 111 8.85 13.17 -14.64
C ASP A 111 9.40 14.19 -13.64
N GLY A 112 10.11 13.72 -12.60
CA GLY A 112 10.71 14.55 -11.57
C GLY A 112 9.82 14.77 -10.34
N PHE A 113 8.59 14.22 -10.30
CA PHE A 113 7.75 14.27 -9.10
C PHE A 113 8.40 13.47 -7.96
N GLU A 114 8.47 14.09 -6.77
CA GLU A 114 9.05 13.48 -5.57
C GLU A 114 8.03 13.46 -4.43
N LEU A 115 7.96 12.33 -3.74
CA LEU A 115 7.12 12.17 -2.56
C LEU A 115 7.80 11.27 -1.53
N THR A 116 7.75 11.70 -0.27
CA THR A 116 8.20 10.92 0.88
C THR A 116 7.04 10.14 1.46
N TRP A 117 7.25 8.85 1.62
CA TRP A 117 6.31 7.86 2.14
C TRP A 117 6.74 7.41 3.53
N THR A 118 5.79 7.25 4.42
CA THR A 118 5.98 6.53 5.69
C THR A 118 5.59 5.07 5.49
N TYR A 119 6.32 4.13 6.08
CA TYR A 119 5.85 2.74 6.10
C TYR A 119 4.59 2.63 6.95
N GLY A 120 3.52 2.10 6.36
CA GLY A 120 2.37 1.68 7.12
C GLY A 120 2.68 0.50 8.03
N ASP A 121 1.87 0.35 9.06
CA ASP A 121 1.80 -0.86 9.86
C ASP A 121 0.35 -1.35 9.90
N PRO A 122 0.01 -2.48 9.25
CA PRO A 122 0.87 -3.28 8.39
C PRO A 122 1.21 -2.59 7.05
N VAL A 123 2.33 -3.00 6.45
CA VAL A 123 2.70 -2.74 5.04
C VAL A 123 3.05 -4.05 4.35
N ARG A 124 2.55 -4.24 3.13
CA ARG A 124 2.94 -5.35 2.27
C ARG A 124 4.08 -4.91 1.35
N VAL A 125 5.22 -5.58 1.46
CA VAL A 125 6.33 -5.44 0.51
C VAL A 125 6.42 -6.71 -0.33
N ALA A 126 6.51 -6.54 -1.64
CA ALA A 126 6.65 -7.63 -2.59
C ALA A 126 7.84 -7.38 -3.52
N GLN A 127 8.61 -8.41 -3.80
CA GLN A 127 9.68 -8.41 -4.80
C GLN A 127 9.59 -9.71 -5.58
N ASN A 128 9.67 -9.66 -6.91
CA ASN A 128 9.54 -10.85 -7.77
C ASN A 128 8.26 -11.68 -7.51
N ARG A 129 7.15 -11.02 -7.14
CA ARG A 129 5.86 -11.62 -6.72
C ARG A 129 5.88 -12.37 -5.39
N GLU A 130 7.00 -12.37 -4.67
CA GLU A 130 7.13 -12.97 -3.35
C GLU A 130 7.11 -11.90 -2.27
N LYS A 131 6.80 -12.30 -1.02
CA LYS A 131 6.90 -11.41 0.13
C LYS A 131 8.36 -11.01 0.32
N ALA A 132 8.59 -9.72 0.51
CA ALA A 132 9.90 -9.18 0.81
C ALA A 132 9.90 -8.40 2.14
N GLU A 133 11.08 -8.13 2.65
CA GLU A 133 11.29 -7.30 3.85
C GLU A 133 11.38 -5.81 3.47
N ARG A 134 11.12 -4.93 4.44
CA ARG A 134 11.26 -3.46 4.23
C ARG A 134 12.65 -3.06 3.75
N SER A 135 13.68 -3.81 4.14
CA SER A 135 15.08 -3.61 3.71
C SER A 135 15.32 -3.77 2.21
N ALA A 136 14.38 -4.38 1.47
CA ALA A 136 14.41 -4.39 0.00
C ALA A 136 14.17 -3.00 -0.61
N VAL A 137 13.48 -2.12 0.13
CA VAL A 137 13.21 -0.72 -0.27
C VAL A 137 14.40 0.12 0.16
N ARG A 138 15.33 0.34 -0.77
CA ARG A 138 16.58 1.06 -0.52
C ARG A 138 16.93 1.96 -1.69
N ALA A 139 17.77 2.96 -1.46
CA ALA A 139 18.18 3.89 -2.52
C ALA A 139 18.68 3.16 -3.78
N GLY A 140 18.25 3.63 -4.94
CA GLY A 140 18.63 3.12 -6.26
C GLY A 140 17.75 2.01 -6.82
N VAL A 141 16.79 1.46 -6.07
CA VAL A 141 15.84 0.46 -6.60
C VAL A 141 14.60 1.13 -7.19
N GLN A 142 14.01 0.50 -8.22
CA GLN A 142 12.71 0.92 -8.75
C GLN A 142 11.59 0.35 -7.88
N VAL A 143 10.58 1.16 -7.62
CA VAL A 143 9.39 0.75 -6.87
C VAL A 143 8.11 1.20 -7.55
N GLY A 144 7.04 0.42 -7.34
CA GLY A 144 5.67 0.92 -7.33
C GLY A 144 5.17 0.99 -5.90
N VAL A 145 4.49 2.06 -5.54
CA VAL A 145 3.95 2.31 -4.21
C VAL A 145 2.48 2.65 -4.32
N GLY A 146 1.70 2.08 -3.43
CA GLY A 146 0.30 2.39 -3.22
C GLY A 146 0.04 2.57 -1.74
N GLY A 147 -0.78 3.56 -1.40
CA GLY A 147 -1.14 3.83 -0.02
C GLY A 147 -2.22 4.90 0.08
N VAL A 148 -2.28 5.55 1.23
CA VAL A 148 -3.29 6.58 1.52
C VAL A 148 -2.66 7.88 1.96
N ARG A 149 -3.40 8.96 1.73
CA ARG A 149 -3.13 10.28 2.29
C ARG A 149 -4.16 10.61 3.36
N ASP A 150 -3.65 11.04 4.51
CA ASP A 150 -4.43 11.67 5.57
C ASP A 150 -3.76 13.01 5.94
N GLY A 151 -4.38 14.10 5.51
CA GLY A 151 -3.79 15.44 5.57
C GLY A 151 -2.41 15.48 4.90
N ALA A 152 -1.38 15.77 5.70
CA ALA A 152 0.00 15.84 5.24
C ALA A 152 0.72 14.48 5.19
N ALA A 153 0.21 13.47 5.90
CA ALA A 153 0.83 12.16 5.96
C ALA A 153 0.49 11.33 4.72
N VAL A 154 1.50 10.63 4.19
CA VAL A 154 1.32 9.65 3.11
C VAL A 154 1.90 8.31 3.54
N THR A 155 1.02 7.34 3.73
CA THR A 155 1.33 6.04 4.33
C THR A 155 1.29 4.96 3.27
N ALA A 156 2.41 4.26 3.07
CA ALA A 156 2.51 3.16 2.12
C ALA A 156 1.86 1.89 2.69
N ARG A 157 0.96 1.26 1.93
CA ARG A 157 0.34 -0.04 2.28
C ARG A 157 0.79 -1.18 1.37
N LEU A 158 1.10 -0.87 0.11
CA LEU A 158 1.69 -1.81 -0.83
C LEU A 158 2.93 -1.22 -1.49
N ILE A 159 4.03 -1.94 -1.44
CA ILE A 159 5.27 -1.62 -2.12
C ILE A 159 5.68 -2.80 -2.97
N ILE A 160 5.88 -2.57 -4.27
CA ILE A 160 6.37 -3.54 -5.24
C ILE A 160 7.77 -3.10 -5.63
N VAL A 161 8.77 -3.86 -5.22
CA VAL A 161 10.19 -3.65 -5.58
C VAL A 161 10.45 -4.35 -6.91
N GLY A 162 11.00 -3.59 -7.87
CA GLY A 162 11.41 -4.07 -9.18
C GLY A 162 12.79 -4.72 -9.21
#